data_AF-A0AAD8E967-F1
#
_entry.id   AF-A0AAD8E967-F1
#
_cell.length_a   1.000
_cell.length_b   1.000
_cell.length_c   1.000
_cell.angle_alpha   90.00
_cell.angle_beta   90.00
_cell.angle_gamma   90.00
#
_symmetry.space_group_name_H-M   'P 1'
#
loop_
_entity.id
_entity.type
_entity.pdbx_description
1 polymer ?
#
loop_
_entity_poly.entity_id
_entity_poly.type
_entity_poly.pdbx_seq_one_letter_code
_entity_poly.pdbx_strand_id
1 'polypeptide(L)' 'MRKINGEEYKEYSLKTMWNVTAKMIQEKYFIEHQRDFNPFVDQEFNDARQARNAKRKNTSKHAREKKGECSGF' A
#
# COMPACT_ATOMS: atom_id res chain seq x y z
N MET A 1 -0.82 3.90 7.71
CA MET A 1 -1.28 2.51 7.96
C MET A 1 -1.49 2.38 9.46
N ARG A 2 -2.42 1.53 9.91
CA ARG A 2 -2.60 1.25 11.33
C ARG A 2 -2.19 -0.18 11.65
N LYS A 3 -1.54 -0.36 12.79
CA LYS A 3 -1.30 -1.65 13.40
C LYS A 3 -2.62 -2.28 13.84
N ILE A 4 -2.59 -3.57 14.17
CA ILE A 4 -3.77 -4.31 14.69
C ILE A 4 -4.29 -3.68 15.99
N ASN A 5 -3.40 -3.11 16.80
CA ASN A 5 -3.75 -2.38 18.03
C ASN A 5 -4.31 -0.96 17.78
N GLY A 6 -4.52 -0.55 16.52
CA GLY A 6 -5.08 0.75 16.17
C GLY A 6 -4.07 1.92 16.10
N GLU A 7 -2.83 1.72 16.56
CA GLU A 7 -1.78 2.74 16.47
C GLU A 7 -1.35 3.00 15.03
N GLU A 8 -1.00 4.25 14.73
CA GLU A 8 -0.40 4.58 13.43
C GLU A 8 1.05 4.10 13.37
N TYR A 9 1.41 3.48 12.25
CA TYR A 9 2.82 3.20 11.98
C TYR A 9 3.57 4.52 11.86
N LYS A 10 4.73 4.62 12.53
CA LYS A 10 5.66 5.73 12.35
C LYS A 10 5.95 5.90 10.86
N GLU A 11 5.91 7.14 10.38
CA GLU A 11 6.10 7.47 8.96
C GLU A 11 7.42 6.91 8.41
N TYR A 12 8.48 6.97 9.21
CA TYR A 12 9.77 6.36 8.91
C TYR A 12 9.65 4.86 8.61
N SER A 13 8.94 4.10 9.46
CA SER A 13 8.74 2.67 9.28
C SER A 13 7.99 2.36 7.98
N LEU A 14 7.01 3.19 7.62
CA LEU A 14 6.27 3.04 6.36
C LEU A 14 7.14 3.29 5.14
N LYS A 15 7.96 4.34 5.18
CA LYS A 15 8.91 4.65 4.11
C LYS A 15 9.94 3.54 3.93
N THR A 16 10.47 3.00 5.03
CA THR A 16 11.43 1.89 5.00
C THR A 16 10.80 0.63 4.41
N MET A 17 9.61 0.22 4.86
CA MET A 17 8.91 -0.94 4.29
C MET A 17 8.64 -0.76 2.80
N TRP A 18 8.24 0.43 2.38
CA TRP A 18 7.99 0.72 0.97
C TRP A 18 9.26 0.59 0.13
N ASN A 19 10.38 1.18 0.58
CA ASN A 19 11.65 1.14 -0.14
C ASN A 19 12.22 -0.29 -0.22
N VAL A 20 12.15 -1.06 0.87
CA VAL A 20 12.58 -2.45 0.89
C VAL A 20 11.76 -3.29 -0.08
N THR A 21 10.43 -3.15 -0.02
CA THR A 21 9.53 -3.90 -0.92
C THR A 21 9.78 -3.52 -2.39
N ALA A 22 9.99 -2.24 -2.69
CA ALA A 22 10.30 -1.78 -4.05
C ALA A 22 11.58 -2.44 -4.58
N LYS A 23 12.65 -2.47 -3.76
CA LYS A 23 13.92 -3.10 -4.14
C LYS A 23 13.78 -4.61 -4.38
N MET A 24 13.02 -5.31 -3.53
CA MET A 24 12.76 -6.74 -3.72
C MET A 24 12.01 -7.04 -5.02
N ILE A 25 11.05 -6.19 -5.41
CA ILE A 25 10.33 -6.37 -6.68
C ILE A 25 11.27 -6.08 -7.86
N GLN A 26 12.10 -5.03 -7.77
CA GLN A 26 13.15 -4.73 -8.77
C GLN A 26 14.07 -5.91 -9.02
N GLU A 27 14.64 -6.47 -7.95
CA GLU A 27 15.51 -7.64 -8.03
C GLU A 27 14.77 -8.84 -8.65
N LYS A 28 13.52 -9.09 -8.24
CA LYS A 28 12.71 -10.19 -8.78
C LYS A 28 12.48 -10.06 -10.29
N TYR A 29 12.04 -8.90 -10.77
CA TYR A 29 11.80 -8.71 -12.22
C TYR A 29 13.10 -8.72 -13.02
N PHE A 30 14.19 -8.21 -12.45
CA PHE A 30 15.48 -8.29 -13.12
C PHE A 30 15.91 -9.74 -13.30
N ILE A 31 15.76 -10.58 -12.26
CA ILE A 31 16.08 -12.01 -12.33
C ILE A 31 15.14 -12.75 -13.31
N GLU A 32 13.83 -12.50 -13.24
CA GLU A 32 12.82 -13.26 -14.00
C GLU A 32 12.71 -12.82 -15.47
N HIS A 33 12.96 -11.54 -15.75
CA HIS A 33 12.68 -10.94 -17.06
C HIS A 33 13.87 -10.21 -17.68
N GLN A 34 15.03 -10.13 -16.99
CA GLN A 34 16.18 -9.31 -17.38
C GLN A 34 15.82 -7.86 -17.73
N ARG A 35 14.85 -7.31 -16.99
CA ARG A 35 14.39 -5.94 -17.17
C ARG A 35 14.74 -5.12 -15.94
N ASP A 36 15.53 -4.08 -16.16
CA ASP A 36 15.64 -2.99 -15.21
C ASP A 36 14.36 -2.15 -15.28
N PHE A 37 13.65 -2.09 -14.16
CA PHE A 37 12.43 -1.30 -14.04
C PHE A 37 12.48 -0.44 -12.77
N ASN A 38 11.84 0.73 -12.83
CA ASN A 38 11.81 1.67 -11.72
C ASN A 38 10.38 1.82 -11.18
N PRO A 39 10.02 1.20 -10.03
CA PRO A 39 8.68 1.23 -9.45
C PRO A 39 8.21 2.62 -9.00
N PHE A 40 9.09 3.62 -9.03
CA PHE A 40 8.77 5.00 -8.64
C PHE A 40 8.47 5.91 -9.83
N VAL A 41 8.90 5.51 -11.04
CA VAL A 41 8.80 6.33 -12.26
C VAL A 41 7.94 5.64 -13.31
N ASP A 42 7.89 4.31 -13.28
CA ASP A 42 7.11 3.52 -14.23
C ASP A 42 5.60 3.79 -14.08
N GLN A 43 4.99 4.27 -15.16
CA GLN A 43 3.60 4.72 -15.21
C GLN A 43 2.64 3.58 -14.85
N GLU A 44 2.92 2.36 -15.32
CA GLU A 44 2.07 1.20 -15.07
C GLU A 44 2.05 0.82 -13.58
N PHE A 45 3.19 0.99 -12.89
CA PHE A 45 3.29 0.75 -11.45
C PHE A 45 2.66 1.90 -10.63
N ASN A 46 2.75 3.13 -11.11
CA ASN A 46 2.06 4.26 -10.52
C ASN A 46 0.54 4.06 -10.59
N ASP A 47 0.03 3.63 -11.73
CA ASP A 47 -1.39 3.33 -11.93
C ASP A 47 -1.84 2.17 -11.03
N ALA A 48 -1.07 1.09 -10.95
CA ALA A 48 -1.34 -0.03 -10.03
C ALA A 48 -1.29 0.40 -8.55
N ARG A 49 -0.39 1.32 -8.19
CA ARG A 49 -0.30 1.91 -6.85
C ARG A 49 -1.52 2.79 -6.55
N GLN A 50 -1.93 3.63 -7.49
CA GLN A 50 -3.10 4.49 -7.37
C GLN A 50 -4.38 3.65 -7.26
N ALA A 51 -4.53 2.59 -8.06
CA ALA A 51 -5.65 1.65 -7.97
C ALA A 51 -5.74 0.97 -6.59
N ARG A 52 -4.60 0.52 -6.04
CA ARG A 52 -4.55 0.00 -4.66
C ARG A 52 -4.94 1.06 -3.63
N ASN A 53 -4.45 2.29 -3.77
CA ASN A 53 -4.80 3.39 -2.87
C ASN A 53 -6.30 3.74 -2.95
N ALA A 54 -6.89 3.74 -4.14
CA ALA A 54 -8.31 3.95 -4.36
C ALA A 54 -9.15 2.85 -3.70
N LYS A 55 -8.81 1.57 -3.92
CA LYS A 55 -9.45 0.44 -3.21
C LYS A 55 -9.35 0.60 -1.69
N ARG A 56 -8.19 0.98 -1.16
CA ARG A 56 -8.00 1.22 0.28
C ARG A 56 -8.91 2.33 0.81
N LYS A 57 -9.00 3.46 0.11
CA LYS A 57 -9.92 4.55 0.47
C LYS A 57 -11.37 4.04 0.52
N ASN A 58 -11.80 3.30 -0.50
CA ASN A 58 -13.17 2.77 -0.58
C ASN A 58 -13.46 1.75 0.54
N THR A 59 -12.55 0.82 0.81
CA THR A 59 -12.70 -0.12 1.93
C THR A 59 -12.67 0.56 3.30
N SER A 60 -11.90 1.64 3.45
CA SER A 60 -11.86 2.40 4.71
C SER A 60 -13.14 3.19 4.95
N LYS A 61 -13.81 3.65 3.89
CA LYS A 61 -15.11 4.32 3.95
C LYS A 61 -16.20 3.34 4.41
N HIS A 62 -16.29 2.16 3.80
CA HIS A 62 -17.22 1.10 4.22
C HIS A 62 -16.94 0.57 5.64
N ALA A 63 -15.67 0.47 6.05
CA ALA A 63 -15.32 0.10 7.42
C ALA A 63 -15.74 1.15 8.46
N ARG A 64 -15.84 2.43 8.05
CA ARG A 64 -16.28 3.54 8.91
C ARG A 64 -17.81 3.60 9.01
N GLU A 65 -18.51 3.31 7.91
CA GLU A 65 -19.98 3.15 7.87
C GLU A 65 -20.43 2.00 8.79
N LYS A 66 -19.79 0.83 8.72
CA LYS A 66 -20.13 -0.30 9.60
C LYS A 66 -19.85 -0.08 11.09
N LYS A 67 -18.93 0.83 11.45
CA LYS A 67 -18.69 1.20 12.86
C LYS A 67 -19.73 2.18 13.40
N GLY A 68 -20.41 2.95 12.54
CA GLY A 68 -21.49 3.84 12.93
C GLY A 68 -22.82 3.12 13.19
N GLU A 69 -23.05 1.98 12.53
CA GLU A 69 -24.26 1.17 12.72
C GLU A 69 -24.22 0.31 13.99
N CYS A 70 -23.05 -0.11 14.47
CA CYS A 70 -22.92 -0.91 15.70
C CYS A 70 -22.79 -0.09 17.00
N SER A 71 -22.81 1.25 16.96
CA SER A 71 -22.74 2.11 18.16
C SER A 71 -24.11 2.62 18.63
N GLY A 72 -25.20 2.06 18.10
CA GLY A 72 -26.57 2.37 18.52
C GLY A 72 -27.25 1.16 19.14
N PHE A 73 -26.80 0.71 20.31
CA PHE A 73 -27.56 -0.07 21.29
C PHE A 73 -26.97 0.15 22.68
#